data_AF-A0A9D8FAE7-F1
#
_entry.id   AF-A0A9D8FAE7-F1
#
_cell.length_a   1.000
_cell.length_b   1.000
_cell.length_c   1.000
_cell.angle_alpha   90.00
_cell.angle_beta   90.00
_cell.angle_gamma   90.00
#
_symmetry.space_group_name_H-M   'P 1'
#
loop_
_entity.id
_entity.type
_entity.pdbx_description
1 polymer ?
#
loop_
_entity_poly.entity_id
_entity_poly.type
_entity_poly.pdbx_seq_one_letter_code
_entity_poly.pdbx_strand_id
1 'polypeptide(L)'
;MLDHLFGGFSNFIPVNEGGTVPRVLQATITPTKTDHPALRGVKPFGLHDEPYYKNRFPARSPGSTFTPLATALLPPEAPQEETVAWSLEREQGGRGIAIVMPHFYRNWQNDDLRKLVLNSICWTAGLEIPAAGMPSTLPALETFQPASVEPASGPAKTQPREMSGATHVTVRHEKGRCYGWPANGGIWSWGNEMLVQYRGGEFQDKPVGSHDINFDKPIGIEQSRSLDGGLTWTQHTAVPIQITEPTFTGPAGAKFPEFGPPLKGVPALTTPLNFADPNTILHFSWGGYLYHSPDRGVTWKGPFQLPLFDQVSWQLRTDYLVEDKNSVLAFWSGSKVGIKRNENGGMVYMVKTADGGLTWTQESLVSRVTEPSETRHDVALMPATVRASPTRLVCCIRNLSAYPKRGWIDCRVSEDNGRTWKLASTPVGDEAGTTPPALTRLHDGRLVLTYGYRKPIKGPTSIRAKISEDDGATWGGELILRNGGGDEDIGYTRNALRPDGKVVTIYYWQENEKAERDIAATIWTPPARMNTKAKGQP
;
A
#
# COMPACT_ATOMS: atom_id res chain seq x y z
N MET A 1 -33.24 15.56 9.00
CA MET A 1 -33.22 16.96 8.48
C MET A 1 -31.82 17.58 8.65
N LEU A 2 -30.76 16.82 8.34
CA LEU A 2 -29.34 17.23 8.36
C LEU A 2 -28.58 16.68 7.12
N ASP A 3 -29.22 15.84 6.29
CA ASP A 3 -28.61 15.16 5.14
C ASP A 3 -28.48 16.01 3.86
N HIS A 4 -28.89 17.29 3.89
CA HIS A 4 -28.87 18.17 2.71
C HIS A 4 -27.78 19.26 2.72
N LEU A 5 -26.92 19.32 3.74
CA LEU A 5 -25.89 20.37 3.86
C LEU A 5 -24.66 20.17 2.95
N PHE A 6 -24.44 18.98 2.37
CA PHE A 6 -23.23 18.69 1.59
C PHE A 6 -23.47 18.05 0.21
N GLY A 7 -24.72 17.90 -0.22
CA GLY A 7 -25.09 17.11 -1.42
C GLY A 7 -24.96 17.79 -2.79
N GLY A 8 -24.31 18.96 -2.90
CA GLY A 8 -24.27 19.74 -4.16
C GLY A 8 -22.89 20.00 -4.76
N PHE A 9 -21.82 19.41 -4.22
CA PHE A 9 -20.44 19.79 -4.55
C PHE A 9 -19.81 19.01 -5.73
N SER A 10 -20.53 18.10 -6.38
CA SER A 10 -20.01 17.28 -7.47
C SER A 10 -19.71 18.03 -8.78
N ASN A 11 -20.14 19.29 -8.92
CA ASN A 11 -19.86 20.12 -10.10
C ASN A 11 -18.70 21.12 -9.91
N PHE A 12 -18.04 21.12 -8.74
CA PHE A 12 -16.84 21.90 -8.47
C PHE A 12 -15.64 20.96 -8.32
N ILE A 13 -15.42 20.10 -9.31
CA ILE A 13 -14.23 19.27 -9.36
C ILE A 13 -13.09 20.11 -9.96
N PRO A 14 -11.91 20.18 -9.33
CA PRO A 14 -10.69 20.61 -10.02
C PRO A 14 -10.36 19.54 -11.07
N VAL A 15 -10.91 19.67 -12.28
CA VAL A 15 -10.58 18.76 -13.39
C VAL A 15 -9.28 19.23 -14.03
N ASN A 16 -8.28 18.36 -13.90
CA ASN A 16 -6.91 18.47 -14.43
C ASN A 16 -6.86 18.65 -15.95
N GLU A 17 -6.50 19.85 -16.42
CA GLU A 17 -5.76 20.05 -17.68
C GLU A 17 -4.62 21.09 -17.54
N GLY A 18 -4.18 21.35 -16.30
CA GLY A 18 -3.04 22.24 -16.00
C GLY A 18 -2.82 22.45 -14.49
N GLY A 19 -3.15 21.42 -13.71
CA GLY A 19 -3.62 21.47 -12.32
C GLY A 19 -2.78 22.24 -11.31
N THR A 20 -3.46 22.76 -10.29
CA THR A 20 -2.84 23.19 -9.04
C THR A 20 -2.34 21.97 -8.29
N VAL A 21 -1.06 22.00 -7.91
CA VAL A 21 -0.49 20.98 -7.03
C VAL A 21 -0.96 21.31 -5.62
N PRO A 22 -1.69 20.41 -4.94
CA PRO A 22 -2.11 20.65 -3.58
C PRO A 22 -0.87 20.83 -2.69
N ARG A 23 -0.71 22.01 -2.09
CA ARG A 23 0.49 22.42 -1.36
C ARG A 23 0.11 23.18 -0.10
N VAL A 24 0.65 22.72 1.04
CA VAL A 24 0.56 23.45 2.31
C VAL A 24 1.49 24.65 2.26
N LEU A 25 0.95 25.84 2.51
CA LEU A 25 1.67 27.11 2.48
C LEU A 25 1.04 28.12 3.43
N GLN A 26 1.79 29.18 3.73
CA GLN A 26 1.25 30.33 4.44
C GLN A 26 0.49 31.24 3.46
N ALA A 27 -0.80 31.46 3.70
CA ALA A 27 -1.64 32.37 2.92
C ALA A 27 -2.30 33.41 3.84
N THR A 28 -2.49 34.62 3.30
CA THR A 28 -3.36 35.64 3.92
C THR A 28 -4.70 35.64 3.19
N ILE A 29 -5.76 35.40 3.94
CA ILE A 29 -7.14 35.35 3.48
C ILE A 29 -7.72 36.74 3.71
N THR A 30 -8.20 37.35 2.63
CA THR A 30 -8.70 38.71 2.63
C THR A 30 -10.19 38.70 2.27
N PRO A 31 -11.08 39.14 3.17
CA PRO A 31 -12.49 39.38 2.83
C PRO A 31 -12.61 40.35 1.64
N THR A 32 -13.50 40.06 0.70
CA THR A 32 -13.77 40.98 -0.40
C THR A 32 -14.52 42.22 0.10
N LYS A 33 -14.57 43.28 -0.73
CA LYS A 33 -15.32 44.51 -0.43
C LYS A 33 -16.84 44.38 -0.63
N THR A 34 -17.35 43.15 -0.78
CA THR A 34 -18.78 42.91 -0.98
C THR A 34 -19.55 43.13 0.33
N ASP A 35 -20.72 43.76 0.26
CA ASP A 35 -21.61 43.92 1.42
C ASP A 35 -22.43 42.64 1.64
N HIS A 36 -21.74 41.55 1.96
CA HIS A 36 -22.36 40.25 2.18
C HIS A 36 -22.46 39.94 3.68
N PRO A 37 -23.62 39.50 4.22
CA PRO A 37 -23.78 39.22 5.66
C PRO A 37 -22.75 38.24 6.22
N ALA A 38 -22.30 37.27 5.39
CA ALA A 38 -21.25 36.33 5.77
C ALA A 38 -19.91 37.00 6.17
N LEU A 39 -19.65 38.23 5.71
CA LEU A 39 -18.41 38.98 5.97
C LEU A 39 -18.50 39.92 7.19
N ARG A 40 -19.65 40.02 7.85
CA ARG A 40 -19.83 40.89 9.03
C ARG A 40 -18.83 40.53 10.13
N GLY A 41 -18.02 41.52 10.52
CA GLY A 41 -16.99 41.37 11.56
C GLY A 41 -15.76 40.55 11.18
N VAL A 42 -15.67 40.00 9.96
CA VAL A 42 -14.52 39.20 9.50
C VAL A 42 -13.40 40.14 9.07
N LYS A 43 -12.22 40.01 9.69
CA LYS A 43 -10.99 40.75 9.30
C LYS A 43 -10.09 39.86 8.43
N PRO A 44 -9.09 40.41 7.72
CA PRO A 44 -8.07 39.59 7.07
C PRO A 44 -7.31 38.72 8.08
N PHE A 45 -6.98 37.49 7.71
CA PHE A 45 -6.30 36.55 8.60
C PHE A 45 -5.32 35.63 7.87
N GLY A 46 -4.24 35.25 8.56
CA GLY A 46 -3.25 34.31 8.05
C GLY A 46 -3.57 32.87 8.42
N LEU A 47 -3.39 31.94 7.48
CA LEU A 47 -3.46 30.49 7.70
C LEU A 47 -2.26 29.77 7.11
N HIS A 48 -1.81 28.72 7.78
CA HIS A 48 -0.92 27.72 7.20
C HIS A 48 -1.79 26.53 6.75
N ASP A 49 -2.16 26.50 5.47
CA ASP A 49 -3.17 25.59 4.93
C ASP A 49 -2.87 25.24 3.46
N GLU A 50 -3.77 24.52 2.82
CA GLU A 50 -3.71 24.07 1.43
C GLU A 50 -4.81 24.77 0.58
N PRO A 51 -4.82 26.11 0.47
CA PRO A 51 -5.87 26.80 -0.28
C PRO A 51 -5.79 26.46 -1.77
N TYR A 52 -6.91 26.05 -2.36
CA TYR A 52 -7.00 25.78 -3.79
C TYR A 52 -7.07 27.07 -4.60
N TYR A 53 -6.29 27.15 -5.68
CA TYR A 53 -6.25 28.27 -6.64
C TYR A 53 -6.53 27.77 -8.07
N LYS A 54 -6.74 28.67 -9.03
CA LYS A 54 -7.26 28.36 -10.38
C LYS A 54 -8.60 27.61 -10.35
N ASN A 55 -9.45 27.97 -9.38
CA ASN A 55 -10.77 27.36 -9.22
C ASN A 55 -11.62 27.64 -10.47
N ARG A 56 -12.18 26.59 -11.07
CA ARG A 56 -13.12 26.72 -12.19
C ARG A 56 -14.52 26.91 -11.63
N PHE A 57 -15.10 28.06 -11.91
CA PHE A 57 -16.51 28.33 -11.62
C PHE A 57 -17.31 28.01 -12.89
N PRO A 58 -18.29 27.09 -12.86
CA PRO A 58 -19.08 26.79 -14.04
C PRO A 58 -19.76 28.06 -14.58
N ALA A 59 -20.05 28.07 -15.89
CA ALA A 59 -20.92 29.08 -16.46
C ALA A 59 -22.21 29.14 -15.62
N ARG A 60 -22.45 30.33 -15.05
CA ARG A 60 -23.52 30.66 -14.10
C ARG A 60 -24.75 29.78 -14.33
N SER A 61 -25.13 28.97 -13.34
CA SER A 61 -26.44 28.31 -13.39
C SER A 61 -27.49 29.42 -13.59
N PRO A 62 -28.31 29.38 -14.66
CA PRO A 62 -29.33 30.39 -14.89
C PRO A 62 -30.19 30.56 -13.62
N GLY A 63 -30.40 31.81 -13.20
CA GLY A 63 -31.13 32.12 -11.97
C GLY A 63 -30.33 31.93 -10.67
N SER A 64 -29.01 32.13 -10.70
CA SER A 64 -28.17 32.21 -9.50
C SER A 64 -27.22 33.40 -9.49
N THR A 65 -27.05 34.00 -8.31
CA THR A 65 -26.08 35.07 -8.03
C THR A 65 -24.85 34.48 -7.36
N PHE A 66 -23.69 34.70 -7.96
CA PHE A 66 -22.39 34.33 -7.40
C PHE A 66 -21.73 35.56 -6.76
N THR A 67 -21.26 35.43 -5.52
CA THR A 67 -20.55 36.51 -4.82
C THR A 67 -19.23 35.99 -4.24
N PRO A 68 -18.05 36.49 -4.66
CA PRO A 68 -16.79 36.13 -4.03
C PRO A 68 -16.73 36.75 -2.63
N LEU A 69 -16.44 35.91 -1.62
CA LEU A 69 -16.43 36.29 -0.20
C LEU A 69 -15.02 36.55 0.32
N ALA A 70 -14.03 35.73 -0.06
CA ALA A 70 -12.65 35.90 0.36
C ALA A 70 -11.66 35.50 -0.74
N THR A 71 -10.52 36.20 -0.78
CA THR A 71 -9.44 35.96 -1.74
C THR A 71 -8.10 35.73 -1.04
N ALA A 72 -7.16 35.14 -1.76
CA ALA A 72 -5.76 35.01 -1.36
C ALA A 72 -4.84 35.26 -2.56
N LEU A 73 -3.62 35.76 -2.31
CA LEU A 73 -2.59 35.88 -3.35
C LEU A 73 -1.90 34.53 -3.56
N LEU A 74 -2.20 33.84 -4.66
CA LEU A 74 -1.72 32.49 -4.95
C LEU A 74 -1.34 32.33 -6.44
N PRO A 75 -0.39 31.43 -6.76
CA PRO A 75 0.57 30.83 -5.82
C PRO A 75 1.64 31.85 -5.37
N PRO A 76 2.38 31.63 -4.26
CA PRO A 76 3.38 32.58 -3.76
C PRO A 76 4.46 32.99 -4.77
N GLU A 77 4.85 32.08 -5.66
CA GLU A 77 5.82 32.30 -6.72
C GLU A 77 5.31 33.15 -7.90
N ALA A 78 3.99 33.30 -8.04
CA ALA A 78 3.35 34.08 -9.09
C ALA A 78 1.99 34.60 -8.58
N PRO A 79 1.98 35.54 -7.61
CA PRO A 79 0.79 35.87 -6.85
C PRO A 79 -0.29 36.49 -7.73
N GLN A 80 -1.46 35.84 -7.75
CA GLN A 80 -2.69 36.35 -8.35
C GLN A 80 -3.80 36.33 -7.31
N GLU A 81 -4.76 37.25 -7.43
CA GLU A 81 -5.92 37.24 -6.55
C GLU A 81 -6.85 36.07 -6.91
N GLU A 82 -6.91 35.08 -6.03
CA GLU A 82 -7.64 33.84 -6.22
C GLU A 82 -8.81 33.76 -5.24
N THR A 83 -10.00 33.45 -5.73
CA THR A 83 -11.20 33.31 -4.88
C THR A 83 -11.13 31.98 -4.13
N VAL A 84 -11.12 32.05 -2.80
CA VAL A 84 -11.00 30.90 -1.88
C VAL A 84 -12.26 30.67 -1.03
N ALA A 85 -13.19 31.63 -1.04
CA ALA A 85 -14.54 31.46 -0.51
C ALA A 85 -15.55 32.24 -1.36
N TRP A 86 -16.74 31.69 -1.60
CA TRP A 86 -17.79 32.33 -2.39
C TRP A 86 -19.19 31.89 -1.94
N SER A 87 -20.19 32.73 -2.18
CA SER A 87 -21.60 32.39 -2.00
C SER A 87 -22.33 32.22 -3.34
N LEU A 88 -23.40 31.44 -3.28
CA LEU A 88 -24.36 31.21 -4.35
C LEU A 88 -25.77 31.39 -3.79
N GLU A 89 -26.55 32.25 -4.40
CA GLU A 89 -27.98 32.44 -4.11
C GLU A 89 -28.80 32.09 -5.34
N ARG A 90 -29.78 31.20 -5.20
CA ARG A 90 -30.74 30.84 -6.25
C ARG A 90 -31.96 31.73 -6.15
N GLU A 91 -32.57 32.08 -7.29
CA GLU A 91 -33.80 32.90 -7.36
C GLU A 91 -34.95 32.37 -6.48
N GLN A 92 -35.03 31.04 -6.30
CA GLN A 92 -36.02 30.38 -5.45
C GLN A 92 -35.67 30.40 -3.94
N GLY A 93 -34.69 31.22 -3.53
CA GLY A 93 -34.31 31.43 -2.13
C GLY A 93 -33.26 30.48 -1.57
N GLY A 94 -32.77 29.52 -2.37
CA GLY A 94 -31.73 28.58 -1.93
C GLY A 94 -30.36 29.25 -1.81
N ARG A 95 -29.73 29.18 -0.64
CA ARG A 95 -28.41 29.77 -0.35
C ARG A 95 -27.34 28.68 -0.19
N GLY A 96 -26.10 29.00 -0.49
CA GLY A 96 -24.96 28.14 -0.21
C GLY A 96 -23.65 28.91 -0.22
N ILE A 97 -22.68 28.44 0.55
CA ILE A 97 -21.32 28.95 0.56
C ILE A 97 -20.37 27.79 0.35
N ALA A 98 -19.31 28.06 -0.41
CA ALA A 98 -18.18 27.17 -0.58
C ALA A 98 -16.92 27.88 -0.08
N ILE A 99 -16.05 27.10 0.53
CA ILE A 99 -14.75 27.53 1.02
C ILE A 99 -13.76 26.38 0.79
N VAL A 100 -12.56 26.69 0.30
CA VAL A 100 -11.54 25.67 -0.01
C VAL A 100 -10.52 25.52 1.12
N MET A 101 -10.94 25.83 2.35
CA MET A 101 -10.16 25.76 3.59
C MET A 101 -11.12 25.85 4.81
N PRO A 102 -10.72 25.53 6.05
CA PRO A 102 -9.42 24.98 6.45
C PRO A 102 -9.34 23.46 6.29
N HIS A 103 -8.16 22.94 5.97
CA HIS A 103 -7.91 21.49 5.95
C HIS A 103 -7.39 20.97 7.30
N PHE A 104 -6.78 21.84 8.12
CA PHE A 104 -6.08 21.44 9.35
C PHE A 104 -6.75 21.98 10.62
N TYR A 105 -6.85 21.16 11.66
CA TYR A 105 -7.59 21.55 12.87
C TYR A 105 -6.97 22.73 13.61
N ARG A 106 -5.64 22.89 13.55
CA ARG A 106 -4.91 24.03 14.15
C ARG A 106 -5.45 25.38 13.66
N ASN A 107 -5.98 25.45 12.44
CA ASN A 107 -6.45 26.69 11.86
C ASN A 107 -7.74 27.19 12.52
N TRP A 108 -8.50 26.31 13.19
CA TRP A 108 -9.63 26.70 14.04
C TRP A 108 -9.22 27.50 15.27
N GLN A 109 -7.93 27.74 15.54
CA GLN A 109 -7.48 28.76 16.51
C GLN A 109 -7.78 30.18 16.05
N ASN A 110 -7.91 30.39 14.73
CA ASN A 110 -8.17 31.69 14.15
C ASN A 110 -9.63 32.13 14.33
N ASP A 111 -9.85 33.27 14.99
CA ASP A 111 -11.20 33.76 15.28
C ASP A 111 -11.93 34.28 14.04
N ASP A 112 -11.23 34.89 13.10
CA ASP A 112 -11.83 35.40 11.86
C ASP A 112 -12.22 34.26 10.91
N LEU A 113 -11.45 33.16 10.90
CA LEU A 113 -11.85 31.93 10.23
C LEU A 113 -13.14 31.36 10.83
N ARG A 114 -13.18 31.17 12.15
CA ARG A 114 -14.39 30.68 12.85
C ARG A 114 -15.59 31.57 12.56
N LYS A 115 -15.40 32.88 12.60
CA LYS A 115 -16.43 33.88 12.32
C LYS A 115 -16.94 33.79 10.88
N LEU A 116 -16.05 33.67 9.89
CA LEU A 116 -16.42 33.47 8.49
C LEU A 116 -17.28 32.20 8.32
N VAL A 117 -16.85 31.08 8.90
CA VAL A 117 -17.57 29.80 8.81
C VAL A 117 -18.92 29.87 9.52
N LEU A 118 -19.00 30.40 10.74
CA LEU A 118 -20.25 30.51 11.49
C LEU A 118 -21.23 31.47 10.83
N ASN A 119 -20.77 32.65 10.38
CA ASN A 119 -21.58 33.57 9.60
C ASN A 119 -22.14 32.88 8.35
N SER A 120 -21.32 32.05 7.68
CA SER A 120 -21.70 31.33 6.47
C SER A 120 -22.79 30.28 6.73
N ILE A 121 -22.65 29.50 7.82
CA ILE A 121 -23.64 28.52 8.25
C ILE A 121 -24.96 29.21 8.57
N CYS A 122 -24.94 30.24 9.41
CA CYS A 122 -26.14 30.96 9.83
C CYS A 122 -26.83 31.64 8.64
N TRP A 123 -26.09 32.28 7.75
CA TRP A 123 -26.64 32.93 6.57
C TRP A 123 -27.30 31.93 5.60
N THR A 124 -26.65 30.77 5.41
CA THR A 124 -27.19 29.66 4.60
C THR A 124 -28.48 29.11 5.21
N ALA A 125 -28.57 29.06 6.54
CA ALA A 125 -29.76 28.67 7.28
C ALA A 125 -30.86 29.76 7.33
N GLY A 126 -30.65 30.92 6.71
CA GLY A 126 -31.63 32.00 6.70
C GLY A 126 -31.64 32.89 7.95
N LEU A 127 -30.66 32.73 8.84
CA LEU A 127 -30.55 33.51 10.08
C LEU A 127 -29.91 34.88 9.82
N GLU A 128 -30.28 35.86 10.66
CA GLU A 128 -29.66 37.18 10.65
C GLU A 128 -28.25 37.12 11.29
N ILE A 129 -27.28 37.76 10.63
CA ILE A 129 -25.90 37.83 11.13
C ILE A 129 -25.69 39.17 11.84
N PRO A 130 -25.26 39.23 13.12
CA PRO A 130 -24.98 40.48 13.80
C PRO A 130 -23.94 41.33 13.06
N ALA A 131 -23.95 42.66 13.26
CA ALA A 131 -22.98 43.56 12.64
C ALA A 131 -21.51 43.20 13.00
N ALA A 132 -21.29 42.69 14.21
CA ALA A 132 -19.99 42.21 14.68
C ALA A 132 -19.64 40.78 14.23
N GLY A 133 -20.53 40.10 13.51
CA GLY A 133 -20.45 38.67 13.19
C GLY A 133 -20.96 37.78 14.32
N MET A 134 -21.10 36.49 14.03
CA MET A 134 -21.49 35.47 15.00
C MET A 134 -20.39 35.30 16.05
N PRO A 135 -20.73 35.29 17.35
CA PRO A 135 -19.75 35.05 18.40
C PRO A 135 -19.24 33.60 18.34
N SER A 136 -17.96 33.41 18.63
CA SER A 136 -17.34 32.09 18.74
C SER A 136 -16.44 32.04 19.97
N THR A 137 -16.46 30.92 20.67
CA THR A 137 -15.45 30.61 21.70
C THR A 137 -14.40 29.68 21.09
N LEU A 138 -13.14 29.86 21.48
CA LEU A 138 -12.08 28.95 21.05
C LEU A 138 -12.41 27.55 21.61
N PRO A 139 -12.60 26.52 20.77
CA PRO A 139 -12.77 25.16 21.25
C PRO A 139 -11.49 24.68 21.96
N ALA A 140 -11.63 23.78 22.93
CA ALA A 140 -10.50 23.09 23.56
C ALA A 140 -9.88 22.11 22.56
N LEU A 141 -9.01 22.61 21.67
CA LEU A 141 -8.51 21.86 20.52
C LEU A 141 -7.76 20.57 20.91
N GLU A 142 -7.21 20.52 22.11
CA GLU A 142 -6.53 19.37 22.71
C GLU A 142 -7.48 18.18 22.96
N THR A 143 -8.79 18.44 23.04
CA THR A 143 -9.81 17.37 23.22
C THR A 143 -10.07 16.57 21.94
N PHE A 144 -9.60 17.06 20.78
CA PHE A 144 -9.68 16.36 19.50
C PHE A 144 -8.36 15.64 19.22
N GLN A 145 -8.40 14.35 18.87
CA GLN A 145 -7.19 13.50 18.78
C GLN A 145 -6.13 14.05 17.81
N PRO A 146 -4.82 13.85 18.10
CA PRO A 146 -3.70 14.50 17.40
C PRO A 146 -3.54 14.15 15.91
N ALA A 147 -4.25 13.14 15.39
CA ALA A 147 -4.18 12.75 13.98
C ALA A 147 -4.67 13.83 13.00
N SER A 148 -5.28 14.91 13.50
CA SER A 148 -5.89 15.95 12.68
C SER A 148 -5.13 17.29 12.66
N VAL A 149 -3.95 17.35 13.28
CA VAL A 149 -3.23 18.62 13.53
C VAL A 149 -2.12 18.91 12.50
N GLU A 150 -1.44 17.89 11.97
CA GLU A 150 -0.48 17.94 10.85
C GLU A 150 -0.31 16.52 10.28
N PRO A 151 0.01 16.31 8.98
CA PRO A 151 0.72 15.10 8.61
C PRO A 151 2.05 15.16 9.36
N ALA A 152 2.33 14.17 10.20
CA ALA A 152 3.64 14.07 10.84
C ALA A 152 4.70 14.26 9.75
N SER A 153 5.53 15.31 9.86
CA SER A 153 6.77 15.36 9.11
C SER A 153 7.52 14.11 9.55
N GLY A 154 7.49 13.07 8.71
CA GLY A 154 8.27 11.88 8.95
C GLY A 154 9.72 12.30 9.23
N PRO A 155 10.52 11.46 9.92
CA PRO A 155 11.93 11.75 10.10
C PRO A 155 12.52 12.23 8.77
N ALA A 156 13.31 13.31 8.81
CA ALA A 156 13.92 13.90 7.63
C ALA A 156 14.45 12.77 6.74
N LYS A 157 14.00 12.70 5.47
CA LYS A 157 14.36 11.60 4.56
C LYS A 157 15.88 11.55 4.48
N THR A 158 16.49 10.61 5.20
CA THR A 158 17.92 10.33 5.09
C THR A 158 18.16 9.89 3.66
N GLN A 159 19.16 10.47 3.00
CA GLN A 159 19.49 10.04 1.64
C GLN A 159 19.74 8.53 1.62
N PRO A 160 19.19 7.80 0.63
CA PRO A 160 19.40 6.38 0.52
C PRO A 160 20.89 6.09 0.32
N ARG A 161 21.41 5.05 0.96
CA ARG A 161 22.82 4.65 0.88
C ARG A 161 22.97 3.36 0.10
N GLU A 162 23.85 3.34 -0.89
CA GLU A 162 24.24 2.10 -1.60
C GLU A 162 24.89 1.09 -0.64
N MET A 163 24.53 -0.19 -0.78
CA MET A 163 25.13 -1.27 -0.01
C MET A 163 26.45 -1.73 -0.62
N SER A 164 27.55 -1.48 0.09
CA SER A 164 28.87 -1.98 -0.28
C SER A 164 28.99 -3.50 -0.08
N GLY A 165 29.68 -4.18 -0.99
CA GLY A 165 30.00 -5.61 -0.86
C GLY A 165 28.81 -6.55 -1.07
N ALA A 166 27.75 -6.06 -1.72
CA ALA A 166 26.66 -6.90 -2.19
C ALA A 166 27.08 -7.69 -3.43
N THR A 167 26.66 -8.94 -3.54
CA THR A 167 26.87 -9.80 -4.71
C THR A 167 25.55 -9.96 -5.46
N HIS A 168 25.52 -9.60 -6.74
CA HIS A 168 24.36 -9.82 -7.61
C HIS A 168 24.53 -11.11 -8.40
N VAL A 169 23.48 -11.91 -8.46
CA VAL A 169 23.45 -13.15 -9.23
C VAL A 169 22.16 -13.23 -10.04
N THR A 170 22.23 -13.89 -11.19
CA THR A 170 21.05 -14.29 -11.96
C THR A 170 20.57 -15.65 -11.44
N VAL A 171 19.32 -15.72 -11.03
CA VAL A 171 18.65 -16.96 -10.57
C VAL A 171 18.04 -17.69 -11.75
N ARG A 172 17.34 -16.95 -12.64
CA ARG A 172 16.71 -17.50 -13.84
C ARG A 172 16.73 -16.46 -14.95
N HIS A 173 17.29 -16.86 -16.08
CA HIS A 173 17.21 -16.18 -17.37
C HIS A 173 17.09 -17.25 -18.46
N GLU A 174 16.32 -16.97 -19.50
CA GLU A 174 16.25 -17.78 -20.71
C GLU A 174 15.77 -16.90 -21.85
N LYS A 175 16.47 -16.98 -22.99
CA LYS A 175 16.13 -16.19 -24.17
C LYS A 175 14.71 -16.49 -24.64
N GLY A 176 13.94 -15.45 -24.94
CA GLY A 176 12.55 -15.51 -25.38
C GLY A 176 11.55 -15.72 -24.23
N ARG A 177 12.00 -15.66 -22.97
CA ARG A 177 11.18 -15.89 -21.79
C ARG A 177 11.19 -14.69 -20.87
N CYS A 178 10.14 -14.61 -20.07
CA CYS A 178 9.94 -13.54 -19.12
C CYS A 178 9.55 -14.14 -17.77
N TYR A 179 10.28 -13.77 -16.72
CA TYR A 179 10.07 -14.28 -15.37
C TYR A 179 9.66 -13.16 -14.41
N GLY A 180 8.81 -13.48 -13.44
CA GLY A 180 8.24 -12.45 -12.58
C GLY A 180 7.65 -12.96 -11.26
N TRP A 181 7.41 -11.99 -10.39
CA TRP A 181 6.59 -12.12 -9.18
C TRP A 181 6.98 -13.23 -8.19
N PRO A 182 8.24 -13.36 -7.75
CA PRO A 182 8.61 -14.33 -6.71
C PRO A 182 7.90 -14.05 -5.37
N ALA A 183 7.49 -12.81 -5.10
CA ALA A 183 6.61 -12.49 -3.97
C ALA A 183 5.27 -13.26 -4.01
N ASN A 184 4.75 -13.66 -5.17
CA ASN A 184 3.51 -14.44 -5.26
C ASN A 184 3.75 -15.95 -5.09
N GLY A 185 4.97 -16.43 -5.33
CA GLY A 185 5.40 -17.78 -4.98
C GLY A 185 5.82 -17.90 -3.52
N GLY A 186 6.60 -18.94 -3.20
CA GLY A 186 7.27 -19.10 -1.90
C GLY A 186 8.79 -19.01 -2.01
N ILE A 187 9.42 -18.82 -0.86
CA ILE A 187 10.87 -18.94 -0.64
C ILE A 187 11.05 -19.80 0.61
N TRP A 188 11.89 -20.83 0.53
CA TRP A 188 12.22 -21.70 1.64
C TRP A 188 13.72 -21.88 1.73
N SER A 189 14.24 -22.07 2.94
CA SER A 189 15.67 -22.21 3.18
C SER A 189 15.95 -23.23 4.28
N TRP A 190 16.92 -24.12 4.02
CA TRP A 190 17.43 -25.14 4.93
C TRP A 190 18.92 -24.90 5.15
N GLY A 191 19.25 -23.79 5.79
CA GLY A 191 20.62 -23.29 5.89
C GLY A 191 21.05 -22.62 4.57
N ASN A 192 22.04 -23.20 3.89
CA ASN A 192 22.51 -22.69 2.58
C ASN A 192 21.71 -23.26 1.39
N GLU A 193 20.90 -24.28 1.62
CA GLU A 193 19.95 -24.76 0.61
C GLU A 193 18.74 -23.81 0.55
N MET A 194 18.33 -23.40 -0.64
CA MET A 194 17.21 -22.48 -0.86
C MET A 194 16.37 -22.91 -2.05
N LEU A 195 15.04 -22.76 -1.98
CA LEU A 195 14.12 -22.95 -3.10
C LEU A 195 13.23 -21.73 -3.24
N VAL A 196 13.16 -21.15 -4.45
CA VAL A 196 12.28 -20.02 -4.76
C VAL A 196 11.34 -20.38 -5.89
N GLN A 197 10.08 -19.96 -5.78
CA GLN A 197 9.08 -20.06 -6.84
C GLN A 197 8.73 -18.69 -7.42
N TYR A 198 8.45 -18.67 -8.72
CA TYR A 198 8.12 -17.48 -9.51
C TYR A 198 7.28 -17.88 -10.72
N ARG A 199 6.74 -16.91 -11.45
CA ARG A 199 6.02 -17.16 -12.70
C ARG A 199 6.97 -17.09 -13.89
N GLY A 200 6.77 -17.97 -14.87
CA GLY A 200 7.44 -17.94 -16.15
C GLY A 200 6.44 -17.94 -17.31
N GLY A 201 6.68 -17.08 -18.30
CA GLY A 201 5.84 -16.90 -19.49
C GLY A 201 6.69 -16.54 -20.72
N GLU A 202 6.10 -16.66 -21.91
CA GLU A 202 6.77 -16.24 -23.15
C GLU A 202 6.98 -14.72 -23.08
N PHE A 203 8.13 -14.24 -23.54
CA PHE A 203 8.40 -12.81 -23.60
C PHE A 203 7.62 -12.14 -24.73
N GLN A 204 7.11 -10.94 -24.48
CA GLN A 204 6.49 -10.07 -25.47
C GLN A 204 6.90 -8.63 -25.17
N ASP A 205 7.65 -8.03 -26.09
CA ASP A 205 8.04 -6.61 -26.04
C ASP A 205 6.78 -5.72 -26.04
N LYS A 206 6.65 -4.88 -25.01
CA LYS A 206 5.51 -3.98 -24.80
C LYS A 206 5.99 -2.59 -24.40
N PRO A 207 5.12 -1.57 -24.49
CA PRO A 207 5.47 -0.22 -24.05
C PRO A 207 5.87 -0.19 -22.58
N VAL A 208 6.88 0.62 -22.26
CA VAL A 208 7.40 0.86 -20.89
C VAL A 208 6.30 1.03 -19.86
N GLY A 209 6.45 0.39 -18.70
CA GLY A 209 5.42 0.32 -17.65
C GLY A 209 4.36 -0.75 -17.87
N SER A 210 4.53 -1.61 -18.88
CA SER A 210 3.72 -2.82 -19.10
C SER A 210 4.40 -4.04 -18.50
N HIS A 211 3.66 -5.16 -18.42
CA HIS A 211 4.25 -6.45 -18.11
C HIS A 211 4.61 -7.20 -19.40
N ASP A 212 5.91 -7.39 -19.65
CA ASP A 212 6.44 -8.02 -20.87
C ASP A 212 6.23 -9.54 -20.96
N ILE A 213 5.36 -10.09 -20.13
CA ILE A 213 4.92 -11.48 -20.26
C ILE A 213 3.76 -11.56 -21.26
N ASN A 214 3.80 -12.54 -22.15
CA ASN A 214 2.73 -12.81 -23.09
C ASN A 214 1.55 -13.50 -22.37
N PHE A 215 0.51 -12.73 -22.04
CA PHE A 215 -0.69 -13.24 -21.37
C PHE A 215 -1.60 -14.05 -22.32
N ASP A 216 -1.33 -14.08 -23.62
CA ASP A 216 -2.03 -14.95 -24.58
C ASP A 216 -1.48 -16.38 -24.59
N LYS A 217 -0.38 -16.63 -23.88
CA LYS A 217 0.29 -17.92 -23.78
C LYS A 217 0.18 -18.47 -22.35
N PRO A 218 0.33 -19.79 -22.16
CA PRO A 218 0.36 -20.37 -20.83
C PRO A 218 1.48 -19.76 -19.96
N ILE A 219 1.11 -19.36 -18.74
CA ILE A 219 2.02 -18.91 -17.68
C ILE A 219 2.01 -19.97 -16.58
N GLY A 220 3.19 -20.39 -16.13
CA GLY A 220 3.34 -21.43 -15.11
C GLY A 220 4.08 -20.94 -13.87
N ILE A 221 3.95 -21.68 -12.77
CA ILE A 221 4.86 -21.54 -11.62
C ILE A 221 6.10 -22.40 -11.90
N GLU A 222 7.25 -21.73 -11.95
CA GLU A 222 8.56 -22.34 -12.05
C GLU A 222 9.29 -22.22 -10.72
N GLN A 223 10.35 -23.02 -10.53
CA GLN A 223 11.18 -22.96 -9.32
C GLN A 223 12.67 -23.12 -9.63
N SER A 224 13.49 -22.41 -8.85
CA SER A 224 14.95 -22.55 -8.86
C SER A 224 15.45 -22.90 -7.46
N ARG A 225 16.49 -23.74 -7.39
CA ARG A 225 17.14 -24.15 -6.14
C ARG A 225 18.59 -23.68 -6.12
N SER A 226 19.06 -23.31 -4.95
CA SER A 226 20.48 -23.12 -4.65
C SER A 226 20.90 -24.07 -3.54
N LEU A 227 22.13 -24.58 -3.61
CA LEU A 227 22.74 -25.43 -2.58
C LEU A 227 23.90 -24.74 -1.83
N ASP A 228 24.29 -23.53 -2.25
CA ASP A 228 25.50 -22.82 -1.82
C ASP A 228 25.22 -21.42 -1.24
N GLY A 229 23.99 -21.25 -0.73
CA GLY A 229 23.55 -20.01 -0.10
C GLY A 229 23.20 -18.92 -1.12
N GLY A 230 22.75 -19.32 -2.30
CA GLY A 230 22.28 -18.43 -3.36
C GLY A 230 23.36 -17.94 -4.32
N LEU A 231 24.57 -18.50 -4.31
CA LEU A 231 25.65 -18.10 -5.23
C LEU A 231 25.42 -18.69 -6.62
N THR A 232 24.99 -19.96 -6.68
CA THR A 232 24.59 -20.64 -7.92
C THR A 232 23.17 -21.19 -7.79
N TRP A 233 22.49 -21.28 -8.92
CA TRP A 233 21.10 -21.71 -9.00
C TRP A 233 20.93 -22.76 -10.10
N THR A 234 20.24 -23.84 -9.78
CA THR A 234 19.81 -24.87 -10.71
C THR A 234 18.30 -24.78 -10.89
N GLN A 235 17.87 -24.99 -12.13
CA GLN A 235 16.44 -25.13 -12.43
C GLN A 235 16.00 -26.51 -11.94
N HIS A 236 14.97 -26.53 -11.12
CA HIS A 236 14.27 -27.78 -10.83
C HIS A 236 13.07 -27.88 -11.76
N THR A 237 12.67 -29.13 -12.03
CA THR A 237 11.54 -29.53 -12.88
C THR A 237 10.41 -28.50 -12.77
N ALA A 238 9.90 -28.04 -13.91
CA ALA A 238 8.66 -27.29 -13.96
C ALA A 238 7.65 -28.05 -13.10
N VAL A 239 7.22 -27.46 -11.98
CA VAL A 239 6.11 -28.06 -11.27
C VAL A 239 4.95 -27.90 -12.26
N PRO A 240 4.23 -28.96 -12.65
CA PRO A 240 3.02 -28.81 -13.43
C PRO A 240 1.91 -28.22 -12.53
N ILE A 241 2.19 -27.10 -11.86
CA ILE A 241 1.19 -26.15 -11.44
C ILE A 241 0.84 -25.40 -12.73
N GLN A 242 0.08 -26.08 -13.61
CA GLN A 242 -0.73 -25.36 -14.57
C GLN A 242 -1.77 -24.64 -13.74
N ILE A 243 -1.50 -23.40 -13.38
CA ILE A 243 -2.57 -22.49 -13.03
C ILE A 243 -3.27 -22.25 -14.36
N THR A 244 -4.25 -23.08 -14.71
CA THR A 244 -5.29 -22.64 -15.65
C THR A 244 -6.07 -21.56 -14.92
N GLU A 245 -5.47 -20.37 -14.82
CA GLU A 245 -6.20 -19.16 -14.48
C GLU A 245 -7.16 -18.96 -15.64
N PRO A 246 -8.49 -18.99 -15.42
CA PRO A 246 -9.41 -18.59 -16.48
C PRO A 246 -9.06 -17.15 -16.87
N THR A 247 -8.55 -16.97 -18.09
CA THR A 247 -8.30 -15.65 -18.67
C THR A 247 -9.62 -15.09 -19.18
N PHE A 248 -10.01 -13.89 -18.76
CA PHE A 248 -11.07 -13.12 -19.42
C PHE A 248 -10.46 -11.96 -20.21
N THR A 249 -11.11 -11.60 -21.32
CA THR A 249 -10.75 -10.47 -22.17
C THR A 249 -11.39 -9.19 -21.64
N GLY A 250 -10.64 -8.36 -20.93
CA GLY A 250 -11.10 -7.07 -20.42
C GLY A 250 -11.40 -6.04 -21.52
N PRO A 251 -11.92 -4.85 -21.13
CA PRO A 251 -12.13 -3.74 -22.06
C PRO A 251 -10.83 -3.41 -22.81
N ALA A 252 -10.94 -3.13 -24.11
CA ALA A 252 -9.81 -2.98 -25.05
C ALA A 252 -9.03 -4.26 -25.42
N GLY A 253 -9.56 -5.45 -25.14
CA GLY A 253 -8.98 -6.71 -25.64
C GLY A 253 -7.85 -7.28 -24.79
N ALA A 254 -7.52 -6.64 -23.66
CA ALA A 254 -6.48 -7.11 -22.76
C ALA A 254 -6.96 -8.34 -21.98
N LYS A 255 -6.29 -9.49 -22.14
CA LYS A 255 -6.55 -10.67 -21.29
C LYS A 255 -5.99 -10.43 -19.89
N PHE A 256 -6.87 -10.37 -18.91
CA PHE A 256 -6.48 -10.34 -17.50
C PHE A 256 -6.81 -11.69 -16.86
N PRO A 257 -6.01 -12.17 -15.89
CA PRO A 257 -6.47 -13.18 -14.97
C PRO A 257 -7.68 -12.60 -14.21
N GLU A 258 -8.89 -13.09 -14.47
CA GLU A 258 -10.03 -12.75 -13.64
C GLU A 258 -10.03 -13.66 -12.40
N PHE A 259 -10.67 -13.18 -11.34
CA PHE A 259 -11.10 -13.93 -10.17
C PHE A 259 -12.13 -14.99 -10.57
N GLY A 260 -11.69 -15.99 -11.34
CA GLY A 260 -12.55 -17.06 -11.77
C GLY A 260 -13.12 -17.81 -10.55
N PRO A 261 -14.35 -18.34 -10.66
CA PRO A 261 -14.87 -19.22 -9.62
C PRO A 261 -13.90 -20.40 -9.41
N PRO A 262 -13.92 -21.02 -8.21
CA PRO A 262 -13.13 -22.21 -7.94
C PRO A 262 -13.24 -23.23 -9.08
N LEU A 263 -12.13 -23.83 -9.49
CA LEU A 263 -12.11 -24.90 -10.49
C LEU A 263 -13.04 -26.02 -10.01
N LYS A 264 -14.02 -26.39 -10.85
CA LYS A 264 -14.94 -27.48 -10.52
C LYS A 264 -14.16 -28.79 -10.36
N GLY A 265 -14.42 -29.51 -9.27
CA GLY A 265 -13.85 -30.83 -9.03
C GLY A 265 -12.46 -30.87 -8.40
N VAL A 266 -11.93 -29.73 -7.93
CA VAL A 266 -10.70 -29.73 -7.11
C VAL A 266 -11.01 -30.30 -5.72
N PRO A 267 -10.31 -31.36 -5.26
CA PRO A 267 -10.61 -32.00 -3.99
C PRO A 267 -10.13 -31.16 -2.80
N ALA A 268 -10.73 -31.39 -1.63
CA ALA A 268 -10.15 -30.96 -0.35
C ALA A 268 -9.00 -31.89 0.05
N LEU A 269 -8.11 -31.41 0.92
CA LEU A 269 -7.07 -32.25 1.53
C LEU A 269 -7.72 -33.26 2.48
N THR A 270 -7.35 -34.54 2.37
CA THR A 270 -7.94 -35.63 3.18
C THR A 270 -6.97 -36.29 4.15
N THR A 271 -5.67 -35.99 4.05
CA THR A 271 -4.63 -36.51 4.95
C THR A 271 -3.94 -35.35 5.65
N PRO A 272 -3.85 -35.36 6.99
CA PRO A 272 -3.26 -34.26 7.73
C PRO A 272 -1.75 -34.16 7.42
N LEU A 273 -1.28 -32.94 7.23
CA LEU A 273 0.14 -32.65 7.05
C LEU A 273 0.84 -32.53 8.41
N ASN A 274 2.11 -32.93 8.45
CA ASN A 274 3.01 -32.61 9.56
C ASN A 274 3.76 -31.32 9.23
N PHE A 275 3.26 -30.19 9.72
CA PHE A 275 3.88 -28.88 9.47
C PHE A 275 5.20 -28.69 10.22
N ALA A 276 5.45 -29.48 11.28
CA ALA A 276 6.72 -29.44 12.02
C ALA A 276 7.84 -30.23 11.31
N ASP A 277 7.53 -31.03 10.27
CA ASP A 277 8.56 -31.61 9.42
C ASP A 277 9.19 -30.49 8.58
N PRO A 278 10.49 -30.19 8.72
CA PRO A 278 11.14 -29.12 7.97
C PRO A 278 11.13 -29.37 6.45
N ASN A 279 10.85 -30.59 6.00
CA ASN A 279 10.73 -30.92 4.58
C ASN A 279 9.35 -30.57 4.00
N THR A 280 8.35 -30.37 4.86
CA THR A 280 6.99 -30.01 4.45
C THR A 280 6.89 -28.51 4.20
N ILE A 281 6.59 -28.14 2.94
CA ILE A 281 6.41 -26.75 2.54
C ILE A 281 5.05 -26.54 1.84
N LEU A 282 4.47 -25.36 2.03
CA LEU A 282 3.13 -25.00 1.52
C LEU A 282 3.23 -23.89 0.48
N HIS A 283 2.51 -24.04 -0.63
CA HIS A 283 2.28 -22.98 -1.59
C HIS A 283 0.81 -22.63 -1.60
N PHE A 284 0.50 -21.36 -1.31
CA PHE A 284 -0.84 -20.81 -1.46
C PHE A 284 -0.90 -20.07 -2.79
N SER A 285 -1.72 -20.58 -3.71
CA SER A 285 -1.87 -20.02 -5.05
C SER A 285 -3.08 -19.11 -5.13
N TRP A 286 -2.96 -18.11 -6.00
CA TRP A 286 -4.08 -17.29 -6.46
C TRP A 286 -5.26 -18.19 -6.88
N GLY A 287 -6.48 -17.76 -6.58
CA GLY A 287 -7.70 -18.54 -6.85
C GLY A 287 -8.14 -19.45 -5.71
N GLY A 288 -7.40 -19.47 -4.58
CA GLY A 288 -7.81 -20.20 -3.38
C GLY A 288 -7.41 -21.67 -3.43
N TYR A 289 -6.16 -21.95 -3.79
CA TYR A 289 -5.63 -23.32 -3.82
C TYR A 289 -4.45 -23.48 -2.88
N LEU A 290 -4.39 -24.64 -2.23
CA LEU A 290 -3.24 -25.12 -1.49
C LEU A 290 -2.52 -26.18 -2.34
N TYR A 291 -1.19 -26.04 -2.41
CA TYR A 291 -0.30 -27.12 -2.78
C TYR A 291 0.65 -27.37 -1.62
N HIS A 292 1.11 -28.60 -1.45
CA HIS A 292 2.16 -28.89 -0.49
C HIS A 292 3.20 -29.82 -1.09
N SER A 293 4.42 -29.73 -0.58
CA SER A 293 5.50 -30.66 -0.89
C SER A 293 6.00 -31.27 0.42
N PRO A 294 6.11 -32.60 0.52
CA PRO A 294 6.67 -33.28 1.70
C PRO A 294 8.20 -33.44 1.64
N ASP A 295 8.83 -33.02 0.53
CA ASP A 295 10.21 -33.34 0.17
C ASP A 295 10.95 -32.10 -0.35
N ARG A 296 10.76 -30.95 0.33
CA ARG A 296 11.45 -29.69 0.05
C ARG A 296 11.26 -29.18 -1.38
N GLY A 297 10.11 -29.44 -1.99
CA GLY A 297 9.75 -28.99 -3.33
C GLY A 297 10.27 -29.87 -4.46
N VAL A 298 10.69 -31.12 -4.19
CA VAL A 298 11.02 -32.10 -5.23
C VAL A 298 9.75 -32.60 -5.90
N THR A 299 8.74 -32.96 -5.12
CA THR A 299 7.39 -33.30 -5.58
C THR A 299 6.37 -32.37 -4.93
N TRP A 300 5.31 -32.06 -5.67
CA TRP A 300 4.20 -31.23 -5.20
C TRP A 300 2.89 -32.00 -5.34
N LYS A 301 2.03 -31.89 -4.32
CA LYS A 301 0.67 -32.44 -4.30
C LYS A 301 -0.33 -31.29 -4.31
N GLY A 302 -1.42 -31.47 -5.04
CA GLY A 302 -2.49 -30.49 -5.23
C GLY A 302 -2.91 -30.37 -6.70
N PRO A 303 -3.76 -29.39 -7.04
CA PRO A 303 -4.34 -28.40 -6.13
C PRO A 303 -5.31 -29.03 -5.12
N PHE A 304 -5.35 -28.45 -3.93
CA PHE A 304 -6.42 -28.68 -2.95
C PHE A 304 -7.25 -27.40 -2.81
N GLN A 305 -8.56 -27.52 -2.83
CA GLN A 305 -9.48 -26.39 -2.76
C GLN A 305 -9.50 -25.80 -1.35
N LEU A 306 -9.26 -24.50 -1.25
CA LEU A 306 -9.50 -23.74 -0.01
C LEU A 306 -10.92 -23.13 -0.05
N PRO A 307 -11.61 -23.06 1.10
CA PRO A 307 -12.93 -22.46 1.18
C PRO A 307 -12.86 -20.94 1.02
N LEU A 308 -13.93 -20.35 0.47
CA LEU A 308 -14.04 -18.91 0.27
C LEU A 308 -14.53 -18.14 1.51
N PHE A 309 -15.06 -18.81 2.54
CA PHE A 309 -15.69 -18.15 3.69
C PHE A 309 -16.78 -17.15 3.22
N ASP A 310 -16.80 -15.93 3.76
CA ASP A 310 -17.61 -14.80 3.31
C ASP A 310 -16.96 -13.96 2.18
N GLN A 311 -15.89 -14.46 1.56
CA GLN A 311 -15.15 -13.78 0.49
C GLN A 311 -15.65 -14.15 -0.91
N VAL A 312 -15.51 -13.24 -1.87
CA VAL A 312 -15.72 -13.49 -3.32
C VAL A 312 -14.55 -14.26 -3.91
N SER A 313 -13.33 -13.91 -3.50
CA SER A 313 -12.12 -14.46 -4.10
C SER A 313 -10.90 -14.28 -3.21
N TRP A 314 -9.92 -15.17 -3.42
CA TRP A 314 -8.63 -15.12 -2.77
C TRP A 314 -7.51 -14.67 -3.71
N GLN A 315 -6.75 -13.68 -3.27
CA GLN A 315 -5.50 -13.18 -3.84
C GLN A 315 -4.32 -13.72 -3.03
N LEU A 316 -4.24 -15.05 -2.92
CA LEU A 316 -3.24 -15.66 -2.06
C LEU A 316 -1.83 -15.46 -2.61
N ARG A 317 -0.91 -15.29 -1.66
CA ARG A 317 0.51 -15.54 -1.81
C ARG A 317 0.94 -16.44 -0.66
N THR A 318 2.09 -17.09 -0.80
CA THR A 318 2.66 -17.89 0.28
C THR A 318 3.17 -17.00 1.43
N ASP A 319 2.40 -16.88 2.50
CA ASP A 319 2.80 -16.26 3.78
C ASP A 319 2.17 -17.06 4.93
N TYR A 320 3.00 -17.76 5.70
CA TYR A 320 2.53 -18.59 6.81
C TYR A 320 3.59 -18.75 7.90
N LEU A 321 3.12 -19.05 9.11
CA LEU A 321 3.91 -19.40 10.29
C LEU A 321 3.49 -20.78 10.77
N VAL A 322 4.46 -21.67 10.95
CA VAL A 322 4.25 -22.97 11.60
C VAL A 322 4.19 -22.75 13.11
N GLU A 323 3.10 -23.18 13.74
CA GLU A 323 2.94 -23.10 15.19
C GLU A 323 3.34 -24.42 15.85
N ASP A 324 2.90 -25.54 15.27
CA ASP A 324 3.19 -26.89 15.76
C ASP A 324 3.01 -27.92 14.62
N LYS A 325 3.03 -29.21 14.96
CA LYS A 325 2.86 -30.32 14.02
C LYS A 325 1.58 -30.22 13.18
N ASN A 326 0.49 -29.71 13.74
CA ASN A 326 -0.84 -29.69 13.14
C ASN A 326 -1.33 -28.28 12.82
N SER A 327 -0.67 -27.24 13.33
CA SER A 327 -1.17 -25.86 13.23
C SER A 327 -0.28 -24.96 12.38
N VAL A 328 -0.90 -24.19 11.49
CA VAL A 328 -0.28 -23.04 10.82
C VAL A 328 -1.19 -21.81 10.92
N LEU A 329 -0.55 -20.64 11.02
CA LEU A 329 -1.18 -19.35 10.74
C LEU A 329 -0.83 -18.97 9.30
N ALA A 330 -1.82 -18.73 8.46
CA ALA A 330 -1.66 -18.28 7.08
C ALA A 330 -2.22 -16.86 6.92
N PHE A 331 -1.58 -16.06 6.06
CA PHE A 331 -1.93 -14.65 5.86
C PHE A 331 -2.43 -14.45 4.44
N TRP A 332 -3.74 -14.29 4.29
CA TRP A 332 -4.43 -14.33 3.01
C TRP A 332 -4.96 -12.96 2.63
N SER A 333 -4.80 -12.58 1.37
CA SER A 333 -5.46 -11.38 0.83
C SER A 333 -6.73 -11.80 0.11
N GLY A 334 -7.85 -11.12 0.36
CA GLY A 334 -9.15 -11.48 -0.23
C GLY A 334 -10.11 -10.29 -0.31
N SER A 335 -11.21 -10.50 -1.01
CA SER A 335 -12.25 -9.49 -1.27
C SER A 335 -13.60 -9.98 -0.79
N LYS A 336 -14.37 -9.18 -0.05
CA LYS A 336 -15.70 -9.57 0.45
C LYS A 336 -16.81 -9.46 -0.61
N VAL A 337 -17.82 -10.31 -0.52
CA VAL A 337 -19.02 -10.28 -1.39
C VAL A 337 -19.71 -8.92 -1.32
N GLY A 338 -19.99 -8.35 -2.49
CA GLY A 338 -20.70 -7.08 -2.66
C GLY A 338 -19.82 -5.83 -2.60
N ILE A 339 -18.52 -5.95 -2.30
CA ILE A 339 -17.59 -4.82 -2.29
C ILE A 339 -16.79 -4.82 -3.59
N LYS A 340 -16.97 -3.80 -4.45
CA LYS A 340 -16.19 -3.69 -5.69
C LYS A 340 -14.73 -3.37 -5.39
N ARG A 341 -13.81 -3.75 -6.28
CA ARG A 341 -12.36 -3.53 -6.13
C ARG A 341 -11.97 -2.06 -5.89
N ASN A 342 -12.77 -1.14 -6.40
CA ASN A 342 -12.63 0.32 -6.28
C ASN A 342 -13.40 0.92 -5.08
N GLU A 343 -13.98 0.08 -4.21
CA GLU A 343 -14.82 0.46 -3.07
C GLU A 343 -14.36 -0.25 -1.78
N ASN A 344 -13.04 -0.35 -1.52
CA ASN A 344 -12.39 -1.11 -0.41
C ASN A 344 -12.24 -2.62 -0.63
N GLY A 345 -11.92 -3.04 -1.85
CA GLY A 345 -12.06 -4.43 -2.27
C GLY A 345 -10.97 -5.42 -1.83
N GLY A 346 -9.84 -5.03 -1.24
CA GLY A 346 -8.83 -6.02 -0.79
C GLY A 346 -8.49 -5.86 0.67
N MET A 347 -8.54 -6.95 1.43
CA MET A 347 -8.18 -7.00 2.85
C MET A 347 -7.20 -8.14 3.10
N VAL A 348 -6.38 -7.99 4.14
CA VAL A 348 -5.52 -9.06 4.65
C VAL A 348 -6.17 -9.70 5.87
N TYR A 349 -6.18 -11.03 5.87
CA TYR A 349 -6.78 -11.87 6.90
C TYR A 349 -5.74 -12.83 7.47
N MET A 350 -5.84 -13.11 8.77
CA MET A 350 -5.11 -14.21 9.39
C MET A 350 -6.04 -15.42 9.53
N VAL A 351 -5.64 -16.55 8.98
CA VAL A 351 -6.40 -17.79 8.95
C VAL A 351 -5.61 -18.90 9.63
N LYS A 352 -6.25 -19.72 10.47
CA LYS A 352 -5.62 -20.82 11.20
C LYS A 352 -6.25 -22.15 10.84
N THR A 353 -5.41 -23.13 10.55
CA THR A 353 -5.77 -24.56 10.67
C THR A 353 -5.06 -25.15 11.89
N ALA A 354 -5.64 -26.18 12.51
CA ALA A 354 -5.12 -26.84 13.70
C ALA A 354 -5.11 -28.37 13.59
N ASP A 355 -5.38 -28.91 12.40
CA ASP A 355 -5.57 -30.33 12.14
C ASP A 355 -4.77 -30.83 10.92
N GLY A 356 -3.63 -30.20 10.66
CA GLY A 356 -2.78 -30.56 9.53
C GLY A 356 -3.32 -30.04 8.18
N GLY A 357 -4.16 -29.00 8.19
CA GLY A 357 -4.71 -28.40 6.97
C GLY A 357 -5.94 -29.11 6.41
N LEU A 358 -6.55 -30.03 7.17
CA LEU A 358 -7.76 -30.73 6.76
C LEU A 358 -8.97 -29.80 6.76
N THR A 359 -9.10 -28.97 7.81
CA THR A 359 -10.20 -28.03 7.93
C THR A 359 -9.74 -26.58 7.85
N TRP A 360 -10.55 -25.82 7.13
CA TRP A 360 -10.50 -24.38 6.99
C TRP A 360 -11.97 -23.93 7.03
N THR A 361 -12.45 -23.43 8.16
CA THR A 361 -13.87 -23.02 8.32
C THR A 361 -13.97 -21.53 8.62
N GLN A 362 -15.17 -20.97 8.75
CA GLN A 362 -15.30 -19.55 9.14
C GLN A 362 -14.58 -19.27 10.46
N GLU A 363 -14.57 -20.25 11.38
CA GLU A 363 -13.86 -20.19 12.66
C GLU A 363 -12.33 -20.22 12.50
N SER A 364 -11.82 -20.67 11.36
CA SER A 364 -10.40 -20.55 11.01
C SER A 364 -10.02 -19.09 10.77
N LEU A 365 -10.95 -18.19 10.45
CA LEU A 365 -10.69 -16.77 10.32
C LEU A 365 -10.43 -16.17 11.70
N VAL A 366 -9.16 -15.97 12.06
CA VAL A 366 -8.79 -15.48 13.39
C VAL A 366 -9.06 -13.98 13.51
N SER A 367 -8.63 -13.21 12.51
CA SER A 367 -8.81 -11.76 12.51
C SER A 367 -8.69 -11.18 11.09
N ARG A 368 -9.08 -9.91 10.99
CA ARG A 368 -8.60 -9.03 9.94
C ARG A 368 -7.30 -8.40 10.41
N VAL A 369 -6.33 -8.29 9.51
CA VAL A 369 -5.08 -7.57 9.77
C VAL A 369 -5.26 -6.09 9.41
N THR A 370 -6.12 -5.80 8.43
CA THR A 370 -6.53 -4.45 7.98
C THR A 370 -8.01 -4.21 8.27
N GLU A 371 -8.38 -3.02 8.74
CA GLU A 371 -9.76 -2.73 9.15
C GLU A 371 -10.52 -1.93 8.08
N PRO A 372 -11.76 -2.30 7.72
CA PRO A 372 -12.54 -1.59 6.69
C PRO A 372 -12.85 -0.12 7.03
N SER A 373 -12.85 0.25 8.31
CA SER A 373 -13.05 1.63 8.76
C SER A 373 -11.84 2.53 8.51
N GLU A 374 -10.68 1.95 8.20
CA GLU A 374 -9.49 2.71 7.87
C GLU A 374 -9.66 3.23 6.43
N THR A 375 -10.19 4.45 6.28
CA THR A 375 -10.38 5.18 5.00
C THR A 375 -9.08 5.47 4.23
N ARG A 376 -7.99 4.82 4.61
CA ARG A 376 -6.64 5.10 4.14
C ARG A 376 -6.30 4.38 2.83
N HIS A 377 -7.01 3.31 2.47
CA HIS A 377 -6.64 2.43 1.36
C HIS A 377 -7.88 1.85 0.65
N ASP A 378 -7.79 1.72 -0.67
CA ASP A 378 -8.82 1.05 -1.48
C ASP A 378 -8.57 -0.47 -1.53
N VAL A 379 -7.30 -0.90 -1.45
CA VAL A 379 -6.90 -2.32 -1.48
C VAL A 379 -5.67 -2.54 -0.60
N ALA A 380 -5.78 -3.45 0.37
CA ALA A 380 -4.66 -4.08 1.07
C ALA A 380 -4.46 -5.51 0.56
N LEU A 381 -3.21 -5.88 0.26
CA LEU A 381 -2.89 -7.20 -0.25
C LEU A 381 -1.41 -7.56 -0.05
N MET A 382 -1.08 -8.81 -0.37
CA MET A 382 0.29 -9.33 -0.45
C MET A 382 1.10 -9.12 0.86
N PRO A 383 0.64 -9.66 1.99
CA PRO A 383 1.34 -9.53 3.27
C PRO A 383 2.71 -10.23 3.26
N ALA A 384 3.57 -9.82 4.19
CA ALA A 384 4.76 -10.56 4.60
C ALA A 384 4.89 -10.48 6.12
N THR A 385 4.88 -11.65 6.77
CA THR A 385 4.69 -11.73 8.23
C THR A 385 5.85 -12.45 8.92
N VAL A 386 6.22 -11.98 10.12
CA VAL A 386 7.20 -12.63 10.99
C VAL A 386 6.68 -12.71 12.42
N ARG A 387 7.10 -13.76 13.13
CA ARG A 387 6.94 -13.89 14.58
C ARG A 387 8.13 -13.22 15.28
N ALA A 388 7.88 -12.12 16.01
CA ALA A 388 8.91 -11.36 16.73
C ALA A 388 9.14 -11.90 18.15
N SER A 389 8.09 -12.45 18.78
CA SER A 389 8.14 -13.11 20.09
C SER A 389 7.07 -14.22 20.16
N PRO A 390 6.96 -14.98 21.27
CA PRO A 390 5.89 -15.97 21.45
C PRO A 390 4.46 -15.42 21.29
N THR A 391 4.25 -14.12 21.49
CA THR A 391 2.92 -13.48 21.35
C THR A 391 2.88 -12.37 20.31
N ARG A 392 4.04 -11.82 19.94
CA ARG A 392 4.12 -10.68 19.01
C ARG A 392 4.31 -11.12 17.56
N LEU A 393 3.43 -10.64 16.69
CA LEU A 393 3.52 -10.79 15.24
C LEU A 393 3.69 -9.42 14.58
N VAL A 394 4.49 -9.37 13.51
CA VAL A 394 4.70 -8.17 12.69
C VAL A 394 4.40 -8.50 11.24
N CYS A 395 3.47 -7.76 10.63
CA CYS A 395 3.02 -7.96 9.25
C CYS A 395 3.22 -6.68 8.45
N CYS A 396 3.98 -6.75 7.36
CA CYS A 396 4.07 -5.67 6.38
C CYS A 396 3.11 -5.94 5.22
N ILE A 397 2.37 -4.92 4.78
CA ILE A 397 1.27 -5.06 3.81
C ILE A 397 1.40 -4.04 2.71
N ARG A 398 1.20 -4.47 1.45
CA ARG A 398 1.06 -3.56 0.32
C ARG A 398 -0.32 -2.92 0.35
N ASN A 399 -0.36 -1.61 0.27
CA ASN A 399 -1.60 -0.85 0.14
C ASN A 399 -1.64 -0.09 -1.17
N LEU A 400 -2.84 0.07 -1.72
CA LEU A 400 -3.12 0.79 -2.94
C LEU A 400 -4.29 1.74 -2.73
N SER A 401 -4.21 2.91 -3.34
CA SER A 401 -5.37 3.73 -3.63
C SER A 401 -5.46 3.97 -5.13
N ALA A 402 -6.68 3.97 -5.67
CA ALA A 402 -7.03 4.31 -7.05
C ALA A 402 -7.20 5.83 -7.24
N TYR A 403 -7.63 6.56 -6.20
CA TYR A 403 -8.00 7.97 -6.29
C TYR A 403 -7.49 8.81 -5.11
N PRO A 404 -6.34 9.50 -5.26
CA PRO A 404 -5.38 9.41 -6.36
C PRO A 404 -4.60 8.08 -6.36
N LYS A 405 -4.09 7.67 -7.53
CA LYS A 405 -3.28 6.45 -7.65
C LYS A 405 -2.04 6.52 -6.76
N ARG A 406 -2.02 5.73 -5.69
CA ARG A 406 -0.93 5.67 -4.71
C ARG A 406 -0.61 4.23 -4.32
N GLY A 407 0.61 3.98 -3.86
CA GLY A 407 0.98 2.69 -3.26
C GLY A 407 2.03 2.82 -2.18
N TRP A 408 1.82 2.19 -1.03
CA TRP A 408 2.73 2.24 0.12
C TRP A 408 2.78 0.90 0.85
N ILE A 409 3.69 0.76 1.80
CA ILE A 409 3.77 -0.41 2.69
C ILE A 409 3.46 0.04 4.11
N ASP A 410 2.41 -0.53 4.71
CA ASP A 410 2.16 -0.40 6.15
C ASP A 410 2.77 -1.56 6.91
N CYS A 411 3.23 -1.27 8.13
CA CYS A 411 3.69 -2.24 9.10
C CYS A 411 2.70 -2.29 10.27
N ARG A 412 2.17 -3.47 10.53
CA ARG A 412 1.19 -3.74 11.59
C ARG A 412 1.73 -4.71 12.59
N VAL A 413 1.33 -4.54 13.84
CA VAL A 413 1.78 -5.37 14.97
C VAL A 413 0.58 -5.92 15.70
N SER A 414 0.67 -7.19 16.08
CA SER A 414 -0.21 -7.83 17.05
C SER A 414 0.61 -8.23 18.28
N GLU A 415 0.05 -8.02 19.47
CA GLU A 415 0.66 -8.40 20.76
C GLU A 415 0.05 -9.68 21.35
N ASP A 416 -1.03 -10.17 20.74
CA ASP A 416 -1.92 -11.20 21.28
C ASP A 416 -2.10 -12.39 20.34
N ASN A 417 -1.03 -12.74 19.60
CA ASN A 417 -0.99 -13.81 18.61
C ASN A 417 -2.00 -13.64 17.47
N GLY A 418 -2.12 -12.41 16.98
CA GLY A 418 -2.88 -12.06 15.79
C GLY A 418 -4.38 -11.93 16.02
N ARG A 419 -4.85 -11.85 17.28
CA ARG A 419 -6.28 -11.61 17.55
C ARG A 419 -6.66 -10.15 17.27
N THR A 420 -5.78 -9.22 17.65
CA THR A 420 -5.91 -7.79 17.35
C THR A 420 -4.65 -7.24 16.70
N TRP A 421 -4.83 -6.25 15.84
CA TRP A 421 -3.75 -5.62 15.07
C TRP A 421 -3.84 -4.11 15.18
N LYS A 422 -2.68 -3.45 15.25
CA LYS A 422 -2.54 -1.99 15.18
C LYS A 422 -1.56 -1.60 14.09
N LEU A 423 -1.82 -0.46 13.44
CA LEU A 423 -0.82 0.20 12.59
C LEU A 423 0.35 0.67 13.48
N ALA A 424 1.55 0.18 13.20
CA ALA A 424 2.76 0.57 13.91
C ALA A 424 3.53 1.65 13.15
N SER A 425 3.67 1.50 11.84
CA SER A 425 4.34 2.49 10.99
C SER A 425 3.98 2.33 9.50
N THR A 426 4.39 3.31 8.68
CA THR A 426 4.38 3.22 7.21
C THR A 426 5.82 3.30 6.72
N PRO A 427 6.57 2.19 6.69
CA PRO A 427 8.00 2.21 6.37
C PRO A 427 8.34 2.74 4.98
N VAL A 428 7.45 2.54 4.01
CA VAL A 428 7.67 2.91 2.60
C VAL A 428 6.45 3.68 2.13
N GLY A 429 6.64 4.93 1.72
CA GLY A 429 5.56 5.78 1.23
C GLY A 429 5.35 5.66 -0.29
N ASP A 430 4.46 6.51 -0.81
CA ASP A 430 4.13 6.55 -2.23
C ASP A 430 5.32 6.88 -3.14
N GLU A 431 6.40 7.44 -2.61
CA GLU A 431 7.63 7.68 -3.39
C GLU A 431 8.24 6.43 -4.02
N ALA A 432 8.01 5.24 -3.47
CA ALA A 432 8.54 4.00 -4.02
C ALA A 432 7.68 3.41 -5.15
N GLY A 433 6.48 3.96 -5.37
CA GLY A 433 5.49 3.32 -6.23
C GLY A 433 4.92 2.03 -5.64
N THR A 434 4.11 1.34 -6.42
CA THR A 434 3.35 0.19 -5.92
C THR A 434 4.19 -1.10 -5.88
N THR A 435 4.49 -1.61 -4.70
CA THR A 435 5.44 -2.72 -4.50
C THR A 435 5.05 -3.57 -3.29
N PRO A 436 5.09 -4.92 -3.35
CA PRO A 436 4.84 -5.74 -2.18
C PRO A 436 6.08 -5.84 -1.28
N PRO A 437 5.88 -6.04 0.04
CA PRO A 437 6.96 -6.24 0.99
C PRO A 437 7.51 -7.66 0.99
N ALA A 438 8.78 -7.79 1.39
CA ALA A 438 9.34 -9.00 2.00
C ALA A 438 9.96 -8.67 3.36
N LEU A 439 9.53 -9.38 4.39
CA LEU A 439 9.93 -9.16 5.78
C LEU A 439 10.71 -10.37 6.30
N THR A 440 11.79 -10.13 7.05
CA THR A 440 12.61 -11.19 7.64
C THR A 440 13.14 -10.74 8.98
N ARG A 441 13.10 -11.62 9.98
CA ARG A 441 13.73 -11.39 11.28
C ARG A 441 15.17 -11.93 11.23
N LEU A 442 16.13 -11.07 11.53
CA LEU A 442 17.56 -11.41 11.60
C LEU A 442 17.87 -12.22 12.86
N HIS A 443 19.03 -12.89 12.86
CA HIS A 443 19.53 -13.64 14.03
C HIS A 443 19.68 -12.77 15.29
N ASP A 444 19.97 -11.48 15.12
CA ASP A 444 20.07 -10.50 16.21
C ASP A 444 18.72 -9.87 16.61
N GLY A 445 17.62 -10.41 16.12
CA GLY A 445 16.25 -9.99 16.44
C GLY A 445 15.73 -8.79 15.67
N ARG A 446 16.57 -8.05 14.92
CA ARG A 446 16.12 -6.93 14.08
C ARG A 446 15.26 -7.41 12.92
N LEU A 447 14.45 -6.52 12.35
CA LEU A 447 13.68 -6.81 11.15
C LEU A 447 14.31 -6.16 9.92
N VAL A 448 14.33 -6.89 8.81
CA VAL A 448 14.69 -6.40 7.48
C VAL A 448 13.44 -6.42 6.61
N LEU A 449 13.11 -5.26 6.05
CA LEU A 449 12.11 -5.10 5.01
C LEU A 449 12.82 -4.84 3.69
N THR A 450 12.56 -5.64 2.66
CA THR A 450 13.02 -5.38 1.29
C THR A 450 11.85 -5.16 0.35
N TYR A 451 12.04 -4.33 -0.67
CA TYR A 451 11.01 -3.94 -1.63
C TYR A 451 11.64 -3.40 -2.92
N GLY A 452 10.87 -3.40 -4.01
CA GLY A 452 11.25 -2.68 -5.24
C GLY A 452 10.86 -1.20 -5.13
N TYR A 453 11.77 -0.30 -5.51
CA TYR A 453 11.54 1.14 -5.64
C TYR A 453 11.38 1.46 -7.13
N ARG A 454 10.13 1.71 -7.53
CA ARG A 454 9.62 1.67 -8.90
C ARG A 454 9.33 3.05 -9.50
N LYS A 455 9.82 4.12 -8.88
CA LYS A 455 9.74 5.49 -9.43
C LYS A 455 11.15 6.03 -9.72
N PRO A 456 11.33 6.80 -10.81
CA PRO A 456 10.34 7.09 -11.86
C PRO A 456 10.03 5.86 -12.73
N ILE A 457 8.92 5.89 -13.47
CA ILE A 457 8.43 4.74 -14.27
C ILE A 457 9.45 4.28 -15.31
N LYS A 458 10.19 5.21 -15.93
CA LYS A 458 11.21 4.94 -16.95
C LYS A 458 12.64 4.76 -16.40
N GLY A 459 12.74 4.45 -15.11
CA GLY A 459 14.01 4.26 -14.44
C GLY A 459 14.87 5.54 -14.25
N PRO A 460 16.01 5.42 -13.53
CA PRO A 460 16.50 4.18 -12.92
C PRO A 460 15.68 3.77 -11.71
N THR A 461 15.23 2.52 -11.69
CA THR A 461 14.57 1.89 -10.54
C THR A 461 15.57 1.09 -9.71
N SER A 462 15.20 0.70 -8.49
CA SER A 462 16.11 0.03 -7.56
C SER A 462 15.44 -1.02 -6.69
N ILE A 463 16.21 -1.94 -6.13
CA ILE A 463 15.80 -2.79 -5.00
C ILE A 463 16.36 -2.18 -3.73
N ARG A 464 15.53 -2.02 -2.70
CA ARG A 464 15.91 -1.34 -1.46
C ARG A 464 15.57 -2.16 -0.23
N ALA A 465 16.22 -1.81 0.87
CA ALA A 465 15.97 -2.37 2.19
C ALA A 465 15.86 -1.28 3.27
N LYS A 466 15.11 -1.57 4.32
CA LYS A 466 15.12 -0.82 5.59
C LYS A 466 15.26 -1.82 6.74
N ILE A 467 15.85 -1.36 7.84
CA ILE A 467 16.06 -2.16 9.05
C ILE A 467 15.31 -1.52 10.21
N SER A 468 14.59 -2.32 10.98
CA SER A 468 13.95 -1.92 12.23
C SER A 468 14.63 -2.62 13.41
N GLU A 469 14.86 -1.87 14.48
CA GLU A 469 15.42 -2.38 15.75
C GLU A 469 14.35 -2.61 16.82
N ASP A 470 13.10 -2.22 16.55
CA ASP A 470 11.99 -2.12 17.51
C ASP A 470 10.71 -2.77 16.97
N ASP A 471 10.86 -3.93 16.34
CA ASP A 471 9.76 -4.75 15.80
C ASP A 471 8.80 -4.00 14.85
N GLY A 472 9.35 -3.08 14.05
CA GLY A 472 8.62 -2.35 13.01
C GLY A 472 7.97 -1.05 13.46
N ALA A 473 8.17 -0.61 14.71
CA ALA A 473 7.70 0.70 15.17
C ALA A 473 8.44 1.87 14.49
N THR A 474 9.76 1.73 14.29
CA THR A 474 10.58 2.66 13.52
C THR A 474 11.49 1.91 12.55
N TRP A 475 11.97 2.64 11.53
CA TRP A 475 12.80 2.09 10.46
C TRP A 475 13.95 3.04 10.18
N GLY A 476 15.16 2.50 10.09
CA GLY A 476 16.36 3.22 9.70
C GLY A 476 16.33 3.72 8.25
N GLY A 477 17.42 4.38 7.84
CA GLY A 477 17.57 4.90 6.48
C GLY A 477 17.51 3.81 5.40
N GLU A 478 17.13 4.20 4.18
CA GLU A 478 17.05 3.29 3.05
C GLU A 478 18.45 2.82 2.61
N LEU A 479 18.56 1.52 2.36
CA LEU A 479 19.72 0.86 1.79
C LEU A 479 19.39 0.47 0.35
N ILE A 480 20.14 0.95 -0.63
CA ILE A 480 20.00 0.52 -2.03
C ILE A 480 20.79 -0.79 -2.17
N LEU A 481 20.07 -1.87 -2.49
CA LEU A 481 20.65 -3.19 -2.70
C LEU A 481 21.13 -3.35 -4.14
N ARG A 482 20.31 -2.94 -5.11
CA ARG A 482 20.65 -2.92 -6.54
C ARG A 482 20.01 -1.69 -7.18
N ASN A 483 20.72 -1.06 -8.09
CA ASN A 483 20.29 0.16 -8.79
C ASN A 483 20.38 -0.04 -10.31
N GLY A 484 19.82 0.90 -11.08
CA GLY A 484 19.92 0.91 -12.55
C GLY A 484 18.88 0.05 -13.26
N GLY A 485 17.73 -0.22 -12.62
CA GLY A 485 16.63 -0.95 -13.28
C GLY A 485 16.02 -0.13 -14.41
N GLY A 486 15.69 -0.80 -15.51
CA GLY A 486 15.23 -0.17 -16.75
C GLY A 486 13.92 0.60 -16.60
N ASP A 487 12.95 0.02 -15.91
CA ASP A 487 11.64 0.61 -15.69
C ASP A 487 10.98 0.16 -14.36
N GLU A 488 9.70 0.50 -14.15
CA GLU A 488 8.95 0.14 -12.93
C GLU A 488 8.64 -1.35 -12.77
N ASP A 489 8.81 -2.16 -13.82
CA ASP A 489 8.52 -3.58 -13.83
C ASP A 489 9.70 -4.38 -13.25
N ILE A 490 9.97 -4.14 -11.96
CA ILE A 490 10.99 -4.81 -11.15
C ILE A 490 10.48 -5.11 -9.73
N GLY A 491 11.16 -5.96 -8.96
CA GLY A 491 10.93 -6.11 -7.52
C GLY A 491 10.17 -7.38 -7.16
N TYR A 492 9.06 -7.26 -6.43
CA TYR A 492 8.36 -8.41 -5.82
C TYR A 492 9.32 -9.28 -4.99
N THR A 493 10.03 -8.64 -4.07
CA THR A 493 11.12 -9.26 -3.33
C THR A 493 10.66 -10.46 -2.48
N ARG A 494 11.62 -11.35 -2.22
CA ARG A 494 11.59 -12.43 -1.23
C ARG A 494 12.96 -12.49 -0.58
N ASN A 495 13.04 -12.87 0.69
CA ASN A 495 14.29 -12.94 1.43
C ASN A 495 14.51 -14.36 1.97
N ALA A 496 15.76 -14.80 1.97
CA ALA A 496 16.24 -15.96 2.72
C ALA A 496 17.42 -15.53 3.61
N LEU A 497 17.40 -15.91 4.88
CA LEU A 497 18.48 -15.62 5.83
C LEU A 497 19.46 -16.79 5.86
N ARG A 498 20.73 -16.51 5.55
CA ARG A 498 21.80 -17.52 5.61
C ARG A 498 22.26 -17.77 7.05
N PRO A 499 22.85 -18.95 7.34
CA PRO A 499 23.47 -19.23 8.63
C PRO A 499 24.56 -18.23 9.04
N ASP A 500 25.27 -17.64 8.07
CA ASP A 500 26.33 -16.65 8.31
C ASP A 500 25.80 -15.22 8.51
N GLY A 501 24.48 -15.04 8.61
CA GLY A 501 23.83 -13.75 8.85
C GLY A 501 23.64 -12.88 7.60
N LYS A 502 24.10 -13.33 6.42
CA LYS A 502 23.79 -12.65 5.16
C LYS A 502 22.33 -12.86 4.75
N VAL A 503 21.76 -11.89 4.06
CA VAL A 503 20.43 -11.98 3.47
C VAL A 503 20.58 -12.17 1.97
N VAL A 504 19.86 -13.16 1.42
CA VAL A 504 19.68 -13.34 -0.02
C VAL A 504 18.31 -12.77 -0.36
N THR A 505 18.30 -11.62 -1.05
CA THR A 505 17.07 -10.96 -1.50
C THR A 505 16.85 -11.30 -2.97
N ILE A 506 15.84 -12.12 -3.26
CA ILE A 506 15.42 -12.56 -4.60
C ILE A 506 14.31 -11.64 -5.11
N TYR A 507 14.34 -11.27 -6.38
CA TYR A 507 13.37 -10.40 -7.03
C TYR A 507 13.38 -10.66 -8.53
N TYR A 508 12.37 -10.16 -9.26
CA TYR A 508 12.50 -10.06 -10.70
C TYR A 508 13.12 -8.72 -11.10
N TRP A 509 13.89 -8.72 -12.18
CA TRP A 509 14.72 -7.59 -12.58
C TRP A 509 14.73 -7.43 -14.08
N GLN A 510 14.76 -6.18 -14.53
CA GLN A 510 14.94 -5.80 -15.91
C GLN A 510 16.11 -4.83 -16.00
N GLU A 511 17.15 -5.19 -16.75
CA GLU A 511 18.37 -4.40 -16.84
C GLU A 511 18.17 -3.10 -17.63
N ASN A 512 17.28 -3.10 -18.62
CA ASN A 512 16.87 -1.93 -19.40
C ASN A 512 15.46 -2.15 -19.97
N GLU A 513 14.82 -1.10 -20.49
CA GLU A 513 13.43 -1.10 -21.01
C GLU A 513 13.14 -2.18 -22.09
N LYS A 514 14.16 -2.80 -22.70
CA LYS A 514 14.00 -3.82 -23.74
C LYS A 514 14.54 -5.19 -23.33
N ALA A 515 15.08 -5.32 -22.12
CA ALA A 515 15.64 -6.58 -21.66
C ALA A 515 14.53 -7.54 -21.27
N GLU A 516 14.76 -8.83 -21.50
CA GLU A 516 13.94 -9.88 -20.91
C GLU A 516 14.02 -9.80 -19.37
N ARG A 517 12.88 -9.96 -18.70
CA ARG A 517 12.85 -9.94 -17.23
C ARG A 517 13.35 -11.26 -16.68
N ASP A 518 14.32 -11.14 -15.78
CA ASP A 518 14.95 -12.26 -15.09
C ASP A 518 14.49 -12.38 -13.66
N ILE A 519 14.71 -13.55 -13.06
CA ILE A 519 14.83 -13.62 -11.60
C ILE A 519 16.28 -13.39 -11.25
N ALA A 520 16.52 -12.43 -10.37
CA ALA A 520 17.83 -12.08 -9.84
C ALA A 520 17.83 -12.17 -8.32
N ALA A 521 19.02 -12.23 -7.72
CA ALA A 521 19.18 -12.10 -6.29
C ALA A 521 20.35 -11.18 -5.95
N THR A 522 20.24 -10.53 -4.80
CA THR A 522 21.33 -9.81 -4.15
C THR A 522 21.66 -10.48 -2.83
N ILE A 523 22.91 -10.90 -2.65
CA ILE A 523 23.45 -11.43 -1.40
C ILE A 523 24.16 -10.28 -0.69
N TRP A 524 23.73 -9.94 0.52
CA TRP A 524 24.25 -8.78 1.23
C TRP A 524 24.30 -9.01 2.74
N THR A 525 25.15 -8.23 3.41
CA THR A 525 25.28 -8.27 4.87
C THR A 525 24.53 -7.08 5.47
N PRO A 526 23.49 -7.30 6.29
CA PRO A 526 22.86 -6.22 7.03
C PRO A 526 23.89 -5.46 7.87
N PRO A 527 23.92 -4.11 7.85
CA PRO A 527 24.82 -3.34 8.69
C PRO A 527 24.75 -3.77 10.16
N ALA A 528 25.91 -3.83 10.82
CA ALA A 528 25.96 -4.09 12.26
C ALA A 528 25.15 -3.03 13.02
N ARG A 529 24.61 -3.41 14.19
CA ARG A 529 24.00 -2.42 15.10
C ARG A 529 25.06 -1.36 15.42
N MET A 530 24.70 -0.09 15.29
CA MET A 530 25.59 0.97 15.77
C MET A 530 25.58 0.93 17.29
N ASN A 531 26.71 0.55 17.90
CA ASN A 531 26.87 0.66 19.34
C ASN A 531 26.84 2.16 19.71
N THR A 532 25.75 2.62 20.31
CA THR A 532 25.62 3.98 20.87
C THR A 532 26.41 4.19 22.17
N LYS A 533 27.45 3.39 22.43
CA LYS A 533 28.40 3.62 23.53
C LYS A 533 29.69 4.25 23.00
N ALA A 534 29.67 5.57 22.79
CA ALA A 534 30.82 6.47 22.90
C ALA A 534 30.41 7.90 22.49
N LYS A 535 29.53 8.54 23.27
CA LYS A 535 29.48 10.01 23.33
C LYS A 535 29.44 10.44 24.79
N GLY A 536 30.63 10.71 25.31
CA GLY A 536 30.92 11.70 26.34
C GLY A 536 30.34 11.48 27.74
N GLN A 537 31.16 10.94 28.63
CA GLN A 537 31.38 11.65 29.90
C GLN A 537 32.69 12.44 29.73
N PRO A 538 32.72 13.76 29.99
CA PRO A 538 33.94 14.40 30.44
C PRO A 538 34.33 13.91 31.84
#